data_AF-A0A316M625-F1
#
_entry.id   AF-A0A316M625-F1
#
_cell.length_a   1.000
_cell.length_b   1.000
_cell.length_c   1.000
_cell.angle_alpha   90.00
_cell.angle_beta   90.00
_cell.angle_gamma   90.00
#
_symmetry.space_group_name_H-M   'P 1'
#
loop_
_entity.id
_entity.type
_entity.pdbx_description
1 polymer ?
#
loop_
_entity_poly.entity_id
_entity_poly.type
_entity_poly.pdbx_seq_one_letter_code
_entity_poly.pdbx_strand_id
1 'polypeptide(L)'
;MSKNNKILKISLTLIMLSLIIVIMLIGKLRLEKPVFLINYCEIGTYEIGDKYSLGEERFKLKYISNVDDTRRVVRITFKEAPDIDFFATEYNRWSNVIGSIDENSNVNKYGRYGIHTVNVTCHSFNYEDYSEELVLSEATVEFDDGLKMDVDLGKIVLYKEKNNPVALEHFSAQTSDNIGSIAFTVNEDVKIEKIESPLIEEASKIFDFNIKLTPWGESKEKEYEEGTTIKKDSIIICSSNYKSSEDILENYKVYDIKPRIWFINDYNDRYSWRYYKMSNHYRKYTYYGLYKYLKARGEI
;
A
#
# COMPACT_ATOMS: atom_id res chain seq x y z
N MET A 1 -2.51 -6.00 66.56
CA MET A 1 -2.10 -6.49 65.22
C MET A 1 -0.63 -6.16 65.04
N SER A 2 0.25 -7.14 64.78
CA SER A 2 1.68 -6.87 64.60
C SER A 2 1.88 -5.90 63.42
N LYS A 3 2.89 -5.03 63.50
CA LYS A 3 3.25 -4.07 62.43
C LYS A 3 3.34 -4.77 61.07
N ASN A 4 3.81 -6.02 61.06
CA ASN A 4 3.91 -6.89 59.89
C ASN A 4 2.54 -7.24 59.28
N ASN A 5 1.51 -7.54 60.10
CA ASN A 5 0.17 -7.83 59.59
C ASN A 5 -0.50 -6.59 58.96
N LYS A 6 -0.18 -5.38 59.46
CA LYS A 6 -0.68 -4.12 58.89
C LYS A 6 -0.01 -3.81 57.55
N ILE A 7 1.31 -4.01 57.46
CA ILE A 7 2.08 -3.85 56.22
C ILE A 7 1.56 -4.83 55.16
N LEU A 8 1.43 -6.11 55.51
CA LEU A 8 0.93 -7.14 54.59
C LEU A 8 -0.46 -6.81 54.02
N LYS A 9 -1.40 -6.36 54.86
CA LYS A 9 -2.73 -5.95 54.41
C LYS A 9 -2.68 -4.79 53.43
N ILE A 10 -1.89 -3.76 53.71
CA ILE A 10 -1.73 -2.60 52.82
C ILE A 10 -1.12 -3.04 51.48
N SER A 11 -0.07 -3.87 51.51
CA SER A 11 0.56 -4.41 50.30
C SER A 11 -0.42 -5.21 49.46
N LEU A 12 -1.23 -6.10 50.07
CA LEU A 12 -2.25 -6.87 49.36
C LEU A 12 -3.33 -5.97 48.73
N THR A 13 -3.79 -4.95 49.46
CA THR A 13 -4.75 -3.98 48.91
C THR A 13 -4.18 -3.22 47.70
N LEU A 14 -2.91 -2.81 47.76
CA LEU A 14 -2.25 -2.12 46.65
C LEU A 14 -2.07 -3.03 45.43
N ILE A 15 -1.74 -4.31 45.64
CA ILE A 15 -1.63 -5.32 44.57
C ILE A 15 -3.00 -5.55 43.92
N MET A 16 -4.07 -5.67 44.71
CA MET A 16 -5.42 -5.82 44.17
C MET A 16 -5.87 -4.58 43.38
N LEU A 17 -5.57 -3.38 43.90
CA LEU A 17 -5.90 -2.14 43.22
C LEU A 17 -5.13 -2.00 41.90
N SER A 18 -3.83 -2.33 41.89
CA SER A 18 -3.03 -2.29 40.66
C SER A 18 -3.52 -3.29 39.63
N LEU A 19 -3.89 -4.50 40.06
CA LEU A 19 -4.47 -5.52 39.19
C LEU A 19 -5.78 -5.03 38.54
N ILE A 20 -6.68 -4.43 39.32
CA ILE A 20 -7.94 -3.87 38.81
C ILE A 20 -7.67 -2.78 37.76
N ILE A 21 -6.74 -1.86 38.04
CA ILE A 21 -6.36 -0.80 37.11
C ILE A 21 -5.80 -1.39 35.81
N VAL A 22 -4.92 -2.40 35.91
CA VAL A 22 -4.34 -3.06 34.75
C VAL A 22 -5.41 -3.77 33.92
N ILE A 23 -6.36 -4.48 34.54
CA ILE A 23 -7.47 -5.13 33.83
C ILE A 23 -8.33 -4.10 33.10
N MET A 24 -8.68 -3.00 33.75
CA MET A 24 -9.46 -1.91 33.12
C MET A 24 -8.72 -1.29 31.93
N LEU A 25 -7.42 -1.03 32.06
CA LEU A 25 -6.59 -0.51 30.98
C LEU A 25 -6.48 -1.50 29.82
N ILE A 26 -6.31 -2.80 30.12
CA ILE A 26 -6.25 -3.86 29.11
C ILE A 26 -7.54 -3.92 28.31
N GLY A 27 -8.69 -3.84 28.99
CA GLY A 27 -10.01 -3.83 28.36
C GLY A 27 -10.21 -2.61 27.47
N LYS A 28 -9.91 -1.40 27.98
CA LYS A 28 -10.09 -0.16 27.21
C LYS A 28 -9.23 -0.10 25.95
N LEU A 29 -8.03 -0.65 25.99
CA LEU A 29 -7.11 -0.64 24.86
C LEU A 29 -7.31 -1.83 23.90
N ARG A 30 -8.29 -2.71 24.15
CA ARG A 30 -8.51 -3.92 23.34
C ARG A 30 -9.40 -3.54 22.16
N LEU A 31 -9.02 -3.97 20.96
CA LEU A 31 -9.86 -3.80 19.79
C LEU A 31 -11.02 -4.80 19.83
N GLU A 32 -12.24 -4.34 19.61
CA GLU A 32 -13.41 -5.22 19.49
C GLU A 32 -13.37 -6.00 18.16
N LYS A 33 -12.92 -5.34 17.09
CA LYS A 33 -12.81 -5.89 15.74
C LYS A 33 -11.50 -5.45 15.07
N PRO A 34 -11.02 -6.19 14.06
CA PRO A 34 -9.90 -5.75 13.24
C PRO A 34 -10.18 -4.41 12.54
N VAL A 35 -9.14 -3.60 12.36
CA VAL A 35 -9.21 -2.26 11.76
C VAL A 35 -8.35 -2.22 10.50
N PHE A 36 -8.97 -2.15 9.33
CA PHE A 36 -8.25 -2.08 8.05
C PHE A 36 -7.62 -0.70 7.84
N LEU A 37 -6.42 -0.70 7.25
CA LEU A 37 -5.78 0.52 6.77
C LEU A 37 -6.43 0.94 5.45
N ILE A 38 -6.59 2.25 5.28
CA ILE A 38 -7.07 2.87 4.03
C ILE A 38 -5.96 2.83 2.99
N ASN A 39 -6.30 2.47 1.75
CA ASN A 39 -5.37 2.28 0.64
C ASN A 39 -5.70 3.25 -0.49
N TYR A 40 -4.67 3.87 -1.04
CA TYR A 40 -4.71 4.64 -2.28
C TYR A 40 -3.67 4.02 -3.21
N CYS A 41 -4.11 3.07 -4.02
CA CYS A 41 -3.20 2.27 -4.83
C CYS A 41 -3.70 2.04 -6.25
N GLU A 42 -2.74 1.92 -7.16
CA GLU A 42 -2.96 1.56 -8.55
C GLU A 42 -2.23 0.25 -8.83
N ILE A 43 -2.96 -0.75 -9.33
CA ILE A 43 -2.47 -2.13 -9.40
C ILE A 43 -2.62 -2.63 -10.83
N GLY A 44 -1.50 -3.00 -11.43
CA GLY A 44 -1.46 -3.59 -12.76
C GLY A 44 -1.96 -5.03 -12.74
N THR A 45 -2.88 -5.35 -13.64
CA THR A 45 -3.33 -6.71 -13.93
C THR A 45 -2.69 -7.19 -15.22
N TYR A 46 -2.50 -8.50 -15.35
CA TYR A 46 -1.92 -9.10 -16.54
C TYR A 46 -2.96 -9.89 -17.32
N GLU A 47 -2.79 -9.87 -18.64
CA GLU A 47 -3.65 -10.57 -19.58
C GLU A 47 -3.34 -12.08 -19.58
N ILE A 48 -4.38 -12.89 -19.52
CA ILE A 48 -4.35 -14.35 -19.66
C ILE A 48 -5.41 -14.73 -20.69
N GLY A 49 -4.99 -14.95 -21.94
CA GLY A 49 -5.92 -15.21 -23.04
C GLY A 49 -6.78 -13.98 -23.31
N ASP A 50 -8.10 -14.11 -23.21
CA ASP A 50 -9.09 -13.05 -23.36
C ASP A 50 -9.47 -12.37 -22.02
N LYS A 51 -8.87 -12.80 -20.92
CA LYS A 51 -9.21 -12.36 -19.55
C LYS A 51 -8.02 -11.72 -18.86
N TYR A 52 -8.28 -11.20 -17.67
CA TYR A 52 -7.26 -10.56 -16.84
C TYR A 52 -7.18 -11.20 -15.47
N SER A 53 -5.99 -11.15 -14.88
CA SER A 53 -5.69 -11.74 -13.60
C SER A 53 -4.89 -10.79 -12.72
N LEU A 54 -5.11 -10.93 -11.42
CA LEU A 54 -4.36 -10.27 -10.38
C LEU A 54 -3.51 -11.30 -9.65
N GLY A 55 -2.20 -11.20 -9.86
CA GLY A 55 -1.23 -12.16 -9.34
C GLY A 55 -0.99 -11.99 -7.85
N GLU A 56 -0.51 -13.06 -7.24
CA GLU A 56 -0.04 -13.04 -5.86
C GLU A 56 1.01 -11.94 -5.67
N GLU A 57 0.99 -11.30 -4.49
CA GLU A 57 1.88 -10.21 -4.07
C GLU A 57 1.68 -8.83 -4.72
N ARG A 58 0.88 -8.71 -5.79
CA ARG A 58 0.63 -7.41 -6.44
C ARG A 58 -0.33 -6.51 -5.67
N PHE A 59 -1.29 -7.11 -4.97
CA PHE A 59 -2.25 -6.39 -4.13
C PHE A 59 -2.15 -6.88 -2.69
N LYS A 60 -1.74 -5.98 -1.80
CA LYS A 60 -1.60 -6.25 -0.37
C LYS A 60 -2.45 -5.27 0.42
N LEU A 61 -3.34 -5.80 1.25
CA LEU A 61 -4.07 -5.04 2.25
C LEU A 61 -3.42 -5.25 3.62
N LYS A 62 -3.61 -4.29 4.52
CA LYS A 62 -3.15 -4.40 5.90
C LYS A 62 -4.28 -4.09 6.87
N TYR A 63 -4.34 -4.82 7.98
CA TYR A 63 -5.24 -4.51 9.09
C TYR A 63 -4.54 -4.65 10.43
N ILE A 64 -5.07 -3.95 11.42
CA ILE A 64 -4.61 -3.97 12.82
C ILE A 64 -5.58 -4.80 13.64
N SER A 65 -5.07 -5.73 14.42
CA SER A 65 -5.83 -6.56 15.36
C SER A 65 -5.14 -6.58 16.73
N ASN A 66 -5.77 -7.21 17.72
CA ASN A 66 -5.06 -7.58 18.94
C ASN A 66 -4.06 -8.70 18.61
N VAL A 67 -2.91 -8.74 19.28
CA VAL A 67 -1.85 -9.72 19.00
C VAL A 67 -2.25 -11.18 19.29
N ASP A 68 -3.28 -11.38 20.12
CA ASP A 68 -3.90 -12.67 20.43
C ASP A 68 -5.03 -13.05 19.45
N ASP A 69 -5.34 -12.18 18.49
CA ASP A 69 -6.33 -12.45 17.44
C ASP A 69 -5.71 -13.33 16.34
N THR A 70 -6.17 -14.57 16.28
CA THR A 70 -5.69 -15.56 15.31
C THR A 70 -6.55 -15.66 14.06
N ARG A 71 -7.64 -14.88 13.97
CA ARG A 71 -8.55 -14.90 12.81
C ARG A 71 -7.84 -14.42 11.56
N ARG A 72 -8.18 -15.02 10.43
CA ARG A 72 -7.56 -14.73 9.14
C ARG A 72 -8.61 -14.40 8.10
N VAL A 73 -8.30 -13.44 7.25
CA VAL A 73 -9.14 -13.11 6.09
C VAL A 73 -9.04 -14.23 5.07
N VAL A 74 -10.19 -14.81 4.73
CA VAL A 74 -10.31 -15.90 3.74
C VAL A 74 -10.95 -15.42 2.44
N ARG A 75 -11.74 -14.34 2.49
CA ARG A 75 -12.42 -13.79 1.31
C ARG A 75 -12.64 -12.30 1.42
N ILE A 76 -12.61 -11.63 0.28
CA ILE A 76 -12.95 -10.22 0.13
C ILE A 76 -13.94 -10.12 -1.02
N THR A 77 -15.05 -9.41 -0.83
CA THR A 77 -16.04 -9.13 -1.88
C THR A 77 -16.20 -7.63 -2.00
N PHE A 78 -15.83 -7.07 -3.14
CA PHE A 78 -15.99 -5.63 -3.39
C PHE A 78 -17.39 -5.32 -3.89
N LYS A 79 -17.98 -4.22 -3.40
CA LYS A 79 -19.35 -3.83 -3.78
C LYS A 79 -19.45 -3.40 -5.23
N GLU A 80 -18.39 -2.81 -5.77
CA GLU A 80 -18.31 -2.31 -7.15
C GLU A 80 -18.10 -3.43 -8.17
N ALA A 81 -17.65 -4.60 -7.71
CA ALA A 81 -17.39 -5.77 -8.55
C ALA A 81 -17.77 -7.08 -7.82
N PRO A 82 -19.06 -7.29 -7.50
CA PRO A 82 -19.50 -8.42 -6.69
C PRO A 82 -19.34 -9.77 -7.40
N ASP A 83 -19.30 -9.76 -8.73
CA ASP A 83 -19.16 -10.96 -9.57
C ASP A 83 -17.70 -11.39 -9.77
N ILE A 84 -16.74 -10.58 -9.33
CA ILE A 84 -15.32 -10.92 -9.38
C ILE A 84 -14.93 -11.64 -8.09
N ASP A 85 -14.41 -12.86 -8.23
CA ASP A 85 -13.95 -13.65 -7.09
C ASP A 85 -12.53 -13.24 -6.68
N PHE A 86 -12.46 -12.45 -5.60
CA PHE A 86 -11.20 -12.06 -4.97
C PHE A 86 -10.87 -13.00 -3.81
N PHE A 87 -9.73 -13.68 -3.93
CA PHE A 87 -9.21 -14.60 -2.92
C PHE A 87 -8.21 -13.88 -2.03
N ALA A 88 -8.28 -14.15 -0.73
CA ALA A 88 -7.36 -13.61 0.26
C ALA A 88 -6.44 -14.71 0.82
N THR A 89 -5.17 -14.39 0.99
CA THR A 89 -4.20 -15.26 1.65
C THR A 89 -3.27 -14.48 2.58
N GLU A 90 -3.20 -14.95 3.83
CA GLU A 90 -2.28 -14.47 4.85
C GLU A 90 -1.06 -15.41 5.05
N TYR A 91 -0.83 -16.33 4.12
CA TYR A 91 0.38 -17.15 4.13
C TYR A 91 1.54 -16.43 3.43
N ASN A 92 2.73 -16.52 4.02
CA ASN A 92 3.96 -16.15 3.34
C ASN A 92 4.42 -17.34 2.49
N ARG A 93 4.29 -17.29 1.16
CA ARG A 93 4.72 -18.42 0.30
C ARG A 93 6.23 -18.65 0.36
N TRP A 94 7.04 -17.64 0.70
CA TRP A 94 8.50 -17.76 0.74
C TRP A 94 9.00 -18.64 1.90
N SER A 95 8.24 -18.77 2.99
CA SER A 95 8.59 -19.68 4.09
C SER A 95 8.46 -21.16 3.72
N ASN A 96 7.69 -21.48 2.68
CA ASN A 96 7.47 -22.86 2.23
C ASN A 96 8.58 -23.40 1.32
N VAL A 97 9.42 -22.53 0.73
CA VAL A 97 10.47 -22.95 -0.22
C VAL A 97 11.79 -23.30 0.48
N ILE A 98 12.05 -22.76 1.68
CA ILE A 98 13.33 -22.93 2.39
C ILE A 98 13.15 -23.70 3.70
N GLY A 99 12.29 -24.72 3.76
CA GLY A 99 12.25 -25.70 4.87
C GLY A 99 12.21 -25.15 6.31
N SER A 100 11.92 -23.86 6.49
CA SER A 100 11.92 -23.17 7.77
C SER A 100 10.49 -23.20 8.25
N ILE A 101 10.19 -24.19 9.09
CA ILE A 101 9.02 -24.17 9.98
C ILE A 101 9.33 -23.11 11.06
N ASP A 102 9.43 -21.85 10.64
CA ASP A 102 9.35 -20.73 11.56
C ASP A 102 7.94 -20.16 11.43
N GLU A 103 7.36 -19.93 12.59
CA GLU A 103 5.99 -19.53 12.84
C GLU A 103 5.42 -18.63 11.73
N ASN A 104 4.31 -19.10 11.14
CA ASN A 104 3.26 -18.26 10.60
C ASN A 104 3.26 -16.91 11.31
N SER A 105 3.63 -15.85 10.62
CA SER A 105 2.71 -14.73 10.59
C SER A 105 3.11 -13.72 9.53
N ASN A 106 2.19 -13.45 8.60
CA ASN A 106 2.10 -12.15 7.93
C ASN A 106 1.76 -11.02 8.93
N VAL A 107 2.10 -11.18 10.22
CA VAL A 107 1.72 -10.32 11.35
C VAL A 107 2.97 -9.75 12.00
N ASN A 108 3.15 -8.44 11.86
CA ASN A 108 4.17 -7.73 12.60
C ASN A 108 3.61 -7.29 13.95
N LYS A 109 4.21 -7.77 15.04
CA LYS A 109 3.74 -7.52 16.41
C LYS A 109 4.33 -6.23 16.97
N TYR A 110 3.47 -5.38 17.54
CA TYR A 110 3.84 -4.10 18.14
C TYR A 110 3.12 -3.95 19.49
N GLY A 111 3.77 -4.41 20.55
CA GLY A 111 3.14 -4.47 21.87
C GLY A 111 1.91 -5.36 21.84
N ARG A 112 0.72 -4.78 22.07
CA ARG A 112 -0.54 -5.53 22.12
C ARG A 112 -1.26 -5.67 20.77
N TYR A 113 -0.78 -4.98 19.74
CA TYR A 113 -1.40 -4.97 18.43
C TYR A 113 -0.54 -5.74 17.43
N GLY A 114 -1.18 -6.42 16.50
CA GLY A 114 -0.55 -7.02 15.32
C GLY A 114 -0.98 -6.29 14.06
N ILE A 115 -0.06 -6.07 13.12
CA ILE A 115 -0.39 -5.62 11.75
C ILE A 115 -0.31 -6.83 10.82
N HIS A 116 -1.46 -7.27 10.33
CA HIS A 116 -1.62 -8.38 9.41
C HIS A 116 -1.48 -7.89 7.97
N THR A 117 -0.93 -8.74 7.09
CA THR A 117 -0.84 -8.50 5.64
C THR A 117 -1.64 -9.56 4.90
N VAL A 118 -2.64 -9.12 4.15
CA VAL A 118 -3.53 -9.94 3.33
C VAL A 118 -3.13 -9.76 1.87
N ASN A 119 -2.69 -10.83 1.21
CA ASN A 119 -2.47 -10.81 -0.22
C ASN A 119 -3.81 -11.11 -0.92
N VAL A 120 -4.20 -10.25 -1.84
CA VAL A 120 -5.45 -10.37 -2.59
C VAL A 120 -5.13 -10.76 -4.02
N THR A 121 -5.85 -11.75 -4.53
CA THR A 121 -5.67 -12.26 -5.89
C THR A 121 -7.00 -12.46 -6.57
N CYS A 122 -6.98 -12.47 -7.89
CA CYS A 122 -8.13 -12.80 -8.70
C CYS A 122 -7.63 -13.60 -9.91
N HIS A 123 -8.16 -14.81 -10.09
CA HIS A 123 -7.66 -15.70 -11.13
C HIS A 123 -8.05 -15.25 -12.53
N SER A 124 -9.25 -14.68 -12.68
CA SER A 124 -9.79 -14.35 -13.99
C SER A 124 -10.99 -13.42 -13.89
N PHE A 125 -10.95 -12.28 -14.57
CA PHE A 125 -12.08 -11.37 -14.73
C PHE A 125 -11.99 -10.62 -16.07
N ASN A 126 -13.11 -10.04 -16.51
CA ASN A 126 -13.20 -9.27 -17.74
C ASN A 126 -13.16 -7.77 -17.43
N TYR A 127 -12.40 -6.99 -18.20
CA TYR A 127 -12.47 -5.53 -18.15
C TYR A 127 -13.60 -4.96 -19.00
N GLU A 128 -14.25 -5.74 -19.86
CA GLU A 128 -15.27 -5.23 -20.79
C GLU A 128 -16.49 -4.63 -20.07
N ASP A 129 -16.68 -5.00 -18.79
CA ASP A 129 -17.67 -4.40 -17.91
C ASP A 129 -17.24 -3.03 -17.33
N TYR A 130 -16.00 -2.57 -17.61
CA TYR A 130 -15.35 -1.42 -16.97
C TYR A 130 -14.58 -0.51 -17.96
N SER A 131 -14.52 0.79 -17.66
CA SER A 131 -13.91 1.82 -18.51
C SER A 131 -12.37 1.85 -18.40
N GLU A 132 -11.69 0.81 -18.91
CA GLU A 132 -10.22 0.57 -18.88
C GLU A 132 -9.58 0.40 -17.49
N GLU A 133 -10.23 0.91 -16.44
CA GLU A 133 -9.81 0.85 -15.05
C GLU A 133 -11.03 0.45 -14.19
N LEU A 134 -10.80 -0.42 -13.20
CA LEU A 134 -11.78 -0.85 -12.22
C LEU A 134 -11.45 -0.20 -10.88
N VAL A 135 -12.35 0.63 -10.36
CA VAL A 135 -12.19 1.33 -9.09
C VAL A 135 -12.95 0.58 -7.99
N LEU A 136 -12.24 0.22 -6.93
CA LEU A 136 -12.73 -0.54 -5.79
C LEU A 136 -12.52 0.28 -4.51
N SER A 137 -13.53 0.35 -3.65
CA SER A 137 -13.47 1.13 -2.41
C SER A 137 -14.08 0.41 -1.21
N GLU A 138 -15.31 -0.08 -1.35
CA GLU A 138 -16.03 -0.73 -0.26
C GLU A 138 -16.02 -2.25 -0.43
N ALA A 139 -15.70 -2.97 0.65
CA ALA A 139 -15.67 -4.42 0.62
C ALA A 139 -16.32 -5.04 1.86
N THR A 140 -16.87 -6.24 1.67
CA THR A 140 -17.18 -7.16 2.76
C THR A 140 -16.02 -8.15 2.90
N VAL A 141 -15.42 -8.19 4.08
CA VAL A 141 -14.33 -9.10 4.44
C VAL A 141 -14.88 -10.24 5.28
N GLU A 142 -14.51 -11.47 4.95
CA GLU A 142 -14.88 -12.68 5.68
C GLU A 142 -13.63 -13.32 6.31
N PHE A 143 -13.74 -13.66 7.60
CA PHE A 143 -12.72 -14.35 8.36
C PHE A 143 -12.98 -15.86 8.44
N ASP A 144 -11.95 -16.63 8.77
CA ASP A 144 -12.00 -18.09 8.93
C ASP A 144 -12.94 -18.59 10.06
N ASP A 145 -13.28 -17.73 11.01
CA ASP A 145 -14.29 -18.00 12.05
C ASP A 145 -15.73 -17.68 11.61
N GLY A 146 -15.90 -17.19 10.38
CA GLY A 146 -17.19 -16.79 9.80
C GLY A 146 -17.61 -15.35 10.12
N LEU A 147 -16.80 -14.57 10.84
CA LEU A 147 -17.05 -13.15 11.02
C LEU A 147 -17.04 -12.44 9.67
N LYS A 148 -18.03 -11.58 9.44
CA LYS A 148 -18.11 -10.70 8.28
C LYS A 148 -18.10 -9.25 8.72
N MET A 149 -17.35 -8.42 8.01
CA MET A 149 -17.31 -6.98 8.26
C MET A 149 -17.31 -6.20 6.96
N ASP A 150 -18.14 -5.16 6.91
CA ASP A 150 -18.06 -4.17 5.84
C ASP A 150 -16.99 -3.14 6.20
N VAL A 151 -16.11 -2.86 5.24
CA VAL A 151 -14.96 -1.99 5.39
C VAL A 151 -14.84 -1.04 4.21
N ASP A 152 -14.49 0.21 4.52
CA ASP A 152 -13.93 1.15 3.56
C ASP A 152 -12.43 0.88 3.45
N LEU A 153 -11.97 0.52 2.26
CA LEU A 153 -10.57 0.23 1.96
C LEU A 153 -9.86 1.40 1.25
N GLY A 154 -10.53 2.53 1.06
CA GLY A 154 -10.02 3.70 0.34
C GLY A 154 -10.35 3.67 -1.14
N LYS A 155 -9.36 3.88 -2.01
CA LYS A 155 -9.51 3.88 -3.46
C LYS A 155 -8.41 3.05 -4.10
N ILE A 156 -8.79 1.86 -4.55
CA ILE A 156 -7.93 0.89 -5.23
C ILE A 156 -8.32 0.88 -6.70
N VAL A 157 -7.34 1.08 -7.59
CA VAL A 157 -7.58 1.13 -9.03
C VAL A 157 -6.85 -0.03 -9.70
N LEU A 158 -7.61 -0.97 -10.26
CA LEU A 158 -7.05 -2.03 -11.08
C LEU A 158 -6.97 -1.55 -12.53
N TYR A 159 -5.79 -1.59 -13.15
CA TYR A 159 -5.60 -1.18 -14.54
C TYR A 159 -4.94 -2.28 -15.38
N LYS A 160 -5.21 -2.27 -16.69
CA LYS A 160 -4.55 -3.16 -17.66
C LYS A 160 -3.06 -2.83 -17.76
N GLU A 161 -2.19 -3.73 -17.30
CA GLU A 161 -0.75 -3.53 -17.44
C GLU A 161 -0.36 -3.66 -18.92
N LYS A 162 0.43 -2.69 -19.39
CA LYS A 162 0.98 -2.68 -20.75
C LYS A 162 2.49 -2.88 -20.65
N ASN A 163 3.06 -3.53 -21.66
CA ASN A 163 4.51 -3.60 -21.81
C ASN A 163 5.10 -2.18 -21.89
N ASN A 164 6.36 -2.05 -21.49
CA ASN A 164 7.09 -0.80 -21.67
C ASN A 164 7.07 -0.41 -23.15
N PRO A 165 6.83 0.87 -23.46
CA PRO A 165 6.81 1.33 -24.84
C PRO A 165 8.20 1.21 -25.46
N VAL A 166 8.25 0.86 -26.75
CA VAL A 166 9.50 0.73 -27.53
C VAL A 166 10.32 2.02 -27.61
N ALA A 167 9.69 3.16 -27.38
CA ALA A 167 10.33 4.46 -27.31
C ALA A 167 11.23 4.65 -26.07
N LEU A 168 11.12 3.76 -25.06
CA LEU A 168 11.83 3.87 -23.78
C LEU A 168 12.66 2.62 -23.51
N GLU A 169 13.93 2.80 -23.15
CA GLU A 169 14.89 1.71 -22.89
C GLU A 169 15.70 1.95 -21.60
N HIS A 170 16.47 0.93 -21.20
CA HIS A 170 17.46 1.02 -20.10
C HIS A 170 16.90 1.55 -18.78
N PHE A 171 15.83 0.94 -18.28
CA PHE A 171 15.26 1.28 -16.98
C PHE A 171 16.22 0.91 -15.84
N SER A 172 16.58 1.92 -15.04
CA SER A 172 17.22 1.74 -13.75
C SER A 172 16.35 2.33 -12.66
N ALA A 173 16.22 1.63 -11.54
CA ALA A 173 15.36 2.05 -10.45
C ALA A 173 16.15 2.14 -9.15
N GLN A 174 15.94 3.22 -8.41
CA GLN A 174 16.53 3.45 -7.10
C GLN A 174 15.42 3.73 -6.09
N THR A 175 15.66 3.34 -4.84
CA THR A 175 14.73 3.58 -3.74
C THR A 175 15.52 3.81 -2.47
N SER A 176 15.23 4.93 -1.82
CA SER A 176 15.63 5.22 -0.44
C SER A 176 14.37 5.52 0.37
N ASP A 177 14.50 5.64 1.70
CA ASP A 177 13.40 5.64 2.67
C ASP A 177 12.11 6.37 2.22
N ASN A 178 12.25 7.56 1.63
CA ASN A 178 11.12 8.34 1.11
C ASN A 178 11.22 8.68 -0.38
N ILE A 179 12.32 8.33 -1.06
CA ILE A 179 12.58 8.74 -2.44
C ILE A 179 12.57 7.51 -3.34
N GLY A 180 11.63 7.52 -4.27
CA GLY A 180 11.63 6.67 -5.44
C GLY A 180 12.27 7.40 -6.61
N SER A 181 13.05 6.71 -7.43
CA SER A 181 13.53 7.24 -8.69
C SER A 181 13.62 6.13 -9.75
N ILE A 182 13.26 6.48 -10.98
CA ILE A 182 13.43 5.63 -12.16
C ILE A 182 14.08 6.49 -13.24
N ALA A 183 15.20 6.02 -13.77
CA ALA A 183 15.83 6.59 -14.94
C ALA A 183 15.71 5.66 -16.14
N PHE A 184 15.51 6.23 -17.33
CA PHE A 184 15.43 5.49 -18.59
C PHE A 184 15.93 6.36 -19.75
N THR A 185 16.39 5.70 -20.80
CA THR A 185 16.86 6.33 -22.04
C THR A 185 15.72 6.39 -23.05
N VAL A 186 15.63 7.47 -23.82
CA VAL A 186 14.68 7.57 -24.95
C VAL A 186 15.31 7.07 -26.25
N ASN A 187 14.59 6.26 -27.02
CA ASN A 187 15.06 5.67 -28.27
C ASN A 187 14.74 6.49 -29.51
N GLU A 188 13.84 7.45 -29.38
CA GLU A 188 13.41 8.38 -30.41
C GLU A 188 13.13 9.74 -29.80
N ASP A 189 12.96 10.76 -30.66
CA ASP A 189 12.57 12.08 -30.22
C ASP A 189 11.11 12.05 -29.73
N VAL A 190 10.88 12.45 -28.48
CA VAL A 190 9.55 12.43 -27.85
C VAL A 190 9.28 13.70 -27.04
N LYS A 191 8.00 13.96 -26.77
CA LYS A 191 7.54 14.97 -25.80
C LYS A 191 6.66 14.29 -24.76
N ILE A 192 6.71 14.77 -23.52
CA ILE A 192 5.71 14.38 -22.52
C ILE A 192 4.44 15.20 -22.81
N GLU A 193 3.35 14.50 -23.15
CA GLU A 193 2.06 15.12 -23.47
C GLU A 193 1.30 15.47 -22.19
N LYS A 194 1.23 14.51 -21.25
CA LYS A 194 0.55 14.68 -19.96
C LYS A 194 0.96 13.61 -18.95
N ILE A 195 0.69 13.90 -17.68
CA ILE A 195 0.80 12.94 -16.57
C ILE A 195 -0.58 12.84 -15.94
N GLU A 196 -1.13 11.63 -15.82
CA GLU A 196 -2.46 11.42 -15.26
C GLU A 196 -2.51 10.23 -14.30
N SER A 197 -3.40 10.31 -13.33
CA SER A 197 -3.68 9.25 -12.35
C SER A 197 -5.09 9.48 -11.80
N PRO A 198 -5.92 8.44 -11.65
CA PRO A 198 -7.17 8.53 -10.90
C PRO A 198 -6.99 8.95 -9.43
N LEU A 199 -5.76 8.91 -8.92
CA LEU A 199 -5.38 9.27 -7.55
C LEU A 199 -4.49 10.52 -7.51
N ILE A 200 -4.50 11.36 -8.55
CA ILE A 200 -3.60 12.52 -8.66
C ILE A 200 -3.84 13.56 -7.55
N GLU A 201 -5.08 13.71 -7.10
CA GLU A 201 -5.45 14.62 -6.01
C GLU A 201 -4.90 14.14 -4.67
N GLU A 202 -4.90 12.84 -4.41
CA GLU A 202 -4.31 12.25 -3.22
C GLU A 202 -2.78 12.26 -3.32
N ALA A 203 -2.23 11.92 -4.49
CA ALA A 203 -0.80 11.92 -4.75
C ALA A 203 -0.16 13.28 -4.48
N SER A 204 -0.74 14.35 -5.04
CA SER A 204 -0.18 15.71 -4.97
C SER A 204 -0.11 16.28 -3.55
N LYS A 205 -0.93 15.78 -2.62
CA LYS A 205 -0.92 16.21 -1.21
C LYS A 205 0.27 15.67 -0.43
N ILE A 206 0.76 14.49 -0.80
CA ILE A 206 1.75 13.74 -0.01
C ILE A 206 3.03 13.39 -0.77
N PHE A 207 3.09 13.58 -2.08
CA PHE A 207 4.30 13.35 -2.88
C PHE A 207 4.73 14.62 -3.62
N ASP A 208 6.03 14.90 -3.60
CA ASP A 208 6.66 15.73 -4.62
C ASP A 208 7.07 14.84 -5.78
N PHE A 209 6.53 15.09 -6.97
CA PHE A 209 6.91 14.37 -8.19
C PHE A 209 7.69 15.30 -9.12
N ASN A 210 8.88 14.89 -9.53
CA ASN A 210 9.77 15.69 -10.37
C ASN A 210 10.31 14.86 -11.53
N ILE A 211 10.48 15.50 -12.69
CA ILE A 211 11.08 14.89 -13.87
C ILE A 211 12.30 15.71 -14.25
N LYS A 212 13.45 15.05 -14.28
CA LYS A 212 14.71 15.61 -14.78
C LYS A 212 15.11 14.94 -16.07
N LEU A 213 15.97 15.63 -16.81
CA LEU A 213 16.43 15.27 -18.13
C LEU A 213 17.94 15.53 -18.20
N THR A 214 18.70 14.57 -18.69
CA THR A 214 20.08 14.76 -19.13
C THR A 214 20.10 14.68 -20.65
N PRO A 215 20.21 15.80 -21.36
CA PRO A 215 20.18 15.82 -22.82
C PRO A 215 21.33 15.01 -23.42
N TRP A 216 21.13 14.51 -24.64
CA TRP A 216 22.18 13.83 -25.39
C TRP A 216 23.44 14.70 -25.52
N GLY A 217 24.60 14.09 -25.22
CA GLY A 217 25.90 14.77 -25.26
C GLY A 217 26.17 15.72 -24.09
N GLU A 218 25.25 15.85 -23.14
CA GLU A 218 25.43 16.64 -21.93
C GLU A 218 25.73 15.77 -20.70
N SER A 219 26.39 16.36 -19.70
CA SER A 219 26.73 15.69 -18.43
C SER A 219 25.94 16.22 -17.22
N LYS A 220 25.08 17.22 -17.43
CA LYS A 220 24.32 17.87 -16.36
C LYS A 220 22.83 17.58 -16.51
N GLU A 221 22.21 17.19 -15.40
CA GLU A 221 20.76 17.11 -15.28
C GLU A 221 20.15 18.52 -15.34
N LYS A 222 18.99 18.62 -15.98
CA LYS A 222 18.13 19.81 -16.05
C LYS A 222 16.72 19.39 -15.63
N GLU A 223 15.97 20.30 -15.01
CA GLU A 223 14.54 20.09 -14.80
C GLU A 223 13.84 20.01 -16.16
N TYR A 224 12.85 19.12 -16.29
CA TYR A 224 12.04 19.04 -17.50
C TYR A 224 11.06 20.22 -17.55
N GLU A 225 11.10 20.96 -18.65
CA GLU A 225 10.12 22.01 -18.95
C GLU A 225 9.04 21.47 -19.90
N GLU A 226 7.78 21.68 -19.56
CA GLU A 226 6.64 21.21 -20.34
C GLU A 226 6.73 21.64 -21.82
N GLY A 227 6.47 20.71 -22.73
CA GLY A 227 6.55 20.94 -24.17
C GLY A 227 7.97 20.79 -24.77
N THR A 228 9.00 20.60 -23.93
CA THR A 228 10.37 20.34 -24.40
C THR A 228 10.44 19.00 -25.14
N THR A 229 11.03 19.02 -26.35
CA THR A 229 11.39 17.79 -27.06
C THR A 229 12.60 17.15 -26.39
N ILE A 230 12.43 15.90 -25.98
CA ILE A 230 13.46 15.05 -25.43
C ILE A 230 14.09 14.31 -26.61
N LYS A 231 15.37 14.61 -26.88
CA LYS A 231 16.09 14.02 -28.01
C LYS A 231 16.44 12.57 -27.74
N LYS A 232 16.44 11.75 -28.79
CA LYS A 232 16.98 10.39 -28.78
C LYS A 232 18.30 10.31 -28.01
N ASP A 233 18.49 9.22 -27.28
CA ASP A 233 19.64 8.91 -26.42
C ASP A 233 19.77 9.80 -25.17
N SER A 234 18.81 10.72 -24.92
CA SER A 234 18.73 11.45 -23.65
C SER A 234 18.26 10.54 -22.52
N ILE A 235 18.63 10.87 -21.29
CA ILE A 235 18.18 10.16 -20.09
C ILE A 235 17.10 10.99 -19.40
N ILE A 236 15.95 10.36 -19.11
CA ILE A 236 14.90 10.92 -18.27
C ILE A 236 15.01 10.29 -16.89
N ILE A 237 14.86 11.09 -15.85
CA ILE A 237 14.85 10.66 -14.45
C ILE A 237 13.54 11.13 -13.82
N CYS A 238 12.61 10.22 -13.59
CA CYS A 238 11.40 10.48 -12.83
C CYS A 238 11.66 10.16 -11.36
N SER A 239 11.31 11.07 -10.46
CA SER A 239 11.50 10.87 -9.02
C SER A 239 10.28 11.31 -8.22
N SER A 240 10.03 10.63 -7.12
CA SER A 240 8.97 10.95 -6.17
C SER A 240 9.51 10.97 -4.75
N ASN A 241 9.16 11.99 -3.98
CA ASN A 241 9.52 12.10 -2.57
C ASN A 241 8.25 12.10 -1.69
N TYR A 242 8.13 11.13 -0.79
CA TYR A 242 7.03 11.06 0.18
C TYR A 242 7.22 12.08 1.31
N LYS A 243 6.25 12.99 1.45
CA LYS A 243 6.12 13.92 2.57
C LYS A 243 5.39 13.22 3.70
N SER A 244 6.10 12.91 4.78
CA SER A 244 5.45 12.45 6.00
C SER A 244 4.44 13.50 6.49
N SER A 245 3.23 13.08 6.83
CA SER A 245 2.22 13.94 7.45
C SER A 245 2.34 13.94 8.98
N GLU A 246 2.13 15.10 9.61
CA GLU A 246 1.97 15.19 11.07
C GLU A 246 0.63 14.61 11.55
N ASP A 247 -0.37 14.56 10.67
CA ASP A 247 -1.64 13.90 10.95
C ASP A 247 -1.47 12.39 10.99
N ILE A 248 -1.73 11.80 12.15
CA ILE A 248 -1.63 10.36 12.37
C ILE A 248 -2.55 9.55 11.46
N LEU A 249 -3.74 10.07 11.10
CA LEU A 249 -4.67 9.35 10.23
C LEU A 249 -4.12 9.26 8.81
N GLU A 250 -3.66 10.39 8.27
CA GLU A 250 -3.04 10.46 6.95
C GLU A 250 -1.80 9.58 6.88
N ASN A 251 -0.95 9.67 7.90
CA ASN A 251 0.33 8.96 7.92
C ASN A 251 0.13 7.42 7.91
N TYR A 252 -1.02 6.93 8.41
CA TYR A 252 -1.39 5.50 8.42
C TYR A 252 -2.10 4.99 7.17
N LYS A 253 -2.38 5.85 6.20
CA LYS A 253 -2.82 5.42 4.87
C LYS A 253 -1.68 4.74 4.12
N VAL A 254 -2.03 3.77 3.29
CA VAL A 254 -1.11 3.05 2.40
C VAL A 254 -1.21 3.70 1.02
N TYR A 255 -0.07 4.16 0.50
CA TYR A 255 0.01 4.75 -0.84
C TYR A 255 0.91 3.91 -1.73
N ASP A 256 0.40 3.58 -2.91
CA ASP A 256 1.14 2.91 -3.98
C ASP A 256 0.56 3.34 -5.34
N ILE A 257 0.87 4.58 -5.71
CA ILE A 257 0.29 5.27 -6.85
C ILE A 257 1.22 5.06 -8.05
N LYS A 258 0.66 4.86 -9.24
CA LYS A 258 1.44 4.54 -10.45
C LYS A 258 1.07 5.46 -11.60
N PRO A 259 1.33 6.78 -11.49
CA PRO A 259 0.85 7.76 -12.46
C PRO A 259 1.34 7.41 -13.86
N ARG A 260 0.46 7.59 -14.84
CA ARG A 260 0.69 7.32 -16.25
C ARG A 260 1.26 8.56 -16.91
N ILE A 261 2.44 8.42 -17.48
CA ILE A 261 3.12 9.43 -18.28
C ILE A 261 2.88 9.11 -19.75
N TRP A 262 2.30 10.06 -20.46
CA TRP A 262 2.05 9.95 -21.89
C TRP A 262 3.15 10.65 -22.67
N PHE A 263 3.64 9.98 -23.71
CA PHE A 263 4.63 10.48 -24.63
C PHE A 263 4.04 10.54 -26.03
N ILE A 264 4.48 11.51 -26.82
CA ILE A 264 4.15 11.65 -28.24
C ILE A 264 5.42 11.91 -29.04
N ASN A 265 5.61 11.21 -30.15
CA ASN A 265 6.71 11.46 -31.08
C ASN A 265 6.29 12.45 -32.19
N ASP A 266 7.23 12.83 -33.05
CA ASP A 266 6.97 13.76 -34.17
C ASP A 266 6.07 13.15 -35.27
N TYR A 267 5.83 11.83 -35.25
CA TYR A 267 4.89 11.12 -36.13
C TYR A 267 3.46 11.04 -35.57
N ASN A 268 3.21 11.65 -34.40
CA ASN A 268 1.97 11.54 -33.60
C ASN A 268 1.67 10.14 -33.05
N ASP A 269 2.66 9.24 -33.00
CA ASP A 269 2.52 8.00 -32.25
C ASP A 269 2.51 8.30 -30.75
N ARG A 270 1.57 7.68 -30.04
CA ARG A 270 1.39 7.88 -28.60
C ARG A 270 1.82 6.65 -27.82
N TYR A 271 2.59 6.90 -26.78
CA TYR A 271 3.07 5.88 -25.85
C TYR A 271 2.67 6.24 -24.43
N SER A 272 2.50 5.22 -23.59
CA SER A 272 2.23 5.41 -22.17
C SER A 272 3.15 4.53 -21.35
N TRP A 273 3.66 5.07 -20.26
CA TRP A 273 4.40 4.32 -19.26
C TRP A 273 3.92 4.72 -17.85
N ARG A 274 3.97 3.80 -16.89
CA ARG A 274 3.59 4.10 -15.50
C ARG A 274 4.80 4.14 -14.57
N TYR A 275 4.88 5.19 -13.77
CA TYR A 275 5.92 5.35 -12.77
C TYR A 275 5.59 4.53 -11.50
N TYR A 276 6.34 3.47 -11.20
CA TYR A 276 6.02 2.50 -10.14
C TYR A 276 6.75 2.72 -8.81
N LYS A 277 7.31 3.91 -8.57
CA LYS A 277 8.12 4.21 -7.37
C LYS A 277 7.49 5.27 -6.44
N MET A 278 6.21 5.61 -6.64
CA MET A 278 5.46 6.53 -5.78
C MET A 278 4.70 5.75 -4.70
N SER A 279 5.39 5.39 -3.61
CA SER A 279 4.79 4.61 -2.51
C SER A 279 5.36 4.96 -1.14
N ASN A 280 4.67 4.56 -0.07
CA ASN A 280 5.13 4.72 1.32
C ASN A 280 5.37 3.37 2.04
N HIS A 281 5.66 2.31 1.28
CA HIS A 281 5.75 0.93 1.80
C HIS A 281 6.81 0.71 2.90
N TYR A 282 7.85 1.55 2.95
CA TYR A 282 8.95 1.45 3.93
C TYR A 282 8.64 2.08 5.29
N ARG A 283 7.39 2.51 5.50
CA ARG A 283 6.97 3.11 6.77
C ARG A 283 7.17 2.15 7.94
N LYS A 284 7.83 2.66 8.99
CA LYS A 284 8.04 1.94 10.24
C LYS A 284 6.88 2.19 11.20
N TYR A 285 6.23 1.12 11.64
CA TYR A 285 5.20 1.19 12.68
C TYR A 285 5.83 1.10 14.08
N THR A 286 5.14 1.68 15.05
CA THR A 286 5.51 1.59 16.47
C THR A 286 4.26 1.36 17.30
N TYR A 287 4.40 0.74 18.46
CA TYR A 287 3.28 0.54 19.38
C TYR A 287 2.56 1.85 19.72
N TYR A 288 3.31 2.91 20.03
CA TYR A 288 2.73 4.21 20.36
C TYR A 288 2.06 4.89 19.16
N GLY A 289 2.60 4.71 17.95
CA GLY A 289 1.97 5.15 16.71
C GLY A 289 0.63 4.45 16.47
N LEU A 290 0.57 3.14 16.66
CA LEU A 290 -0.66 2.36 16.51
C LEU A 290 -1.72 2.79 17.54
N TYR A 291 -1.31 2.98 18.80
CA TYR A 291 -2.19 3.52 19.83
C TYR A 291 -2.77 4.89 19.43
N LYS A 292 -1.93 5.82 18.97
CA LYS A 292 -2.41 7.15 18.52
C LYS A 292 -3.37 7.04 17.35
N TYR A 293 -3.07 6.18 16.37
CA TYR A 293 -3.90 5.97 15.20
C TYR A 293 -5.27 5.39 15.57
N LEU A 294 -5.30 4.28 16.32
CA LEU A 294 -6.53 3.61 16.74
C LEU A 294 -7.40 4.53 17.60
N LYS A 295 -6.79 5.32 18.49
CA LYS A 295 -7.50 6.33 19.28
C LYS A 295 -8.08 7.44 18.40
N ALA A 296 -7.33 7.94 17.41
CA ALA A 296 -7.81 8.95 16.48
C ALA A 296 -8.94 8.42 15.57
N ARG A 297 -8.93 7.12 15.26
CA ARG A 297 -10.02 6.41 14.58
C ARG A 297 -11.25 6.15 15.45
N GLY A 298 -11.13 6.32 16.77
CA GLY A 298 -12.22 6.05 17.73
C GLY A 298 -12.43 4.56 18.02
N GLU A 299 -11.44 3.71 17.76
CA GLU A 299 -11.53 2.25 17.94
C GLU A 299 -11.13 1.81 19.37
N ILE A 300 -10.50 2.71 20.15
CA ILE A 300 -10.07 2.54 21.56
C ILE A 300 -10.13 3.85 22.36
#